data_AF-A0A962HCH6-F1
#
_entry.id   AF-A0A962HCH6-F1
#
_cell.length_a   1.000
_cell.length_b   1.000
_cell.length_c   1.000
_cell.angle_alpha   90.00
_cell.angle_beta   90.00
_cell.angle_gamma   90.00
#
_symmetry.space_group_name_H-M   'P 1'
#
loop_
_entity.id
_entity.type
_entity.pdbx_description
1 polymer ?
#
loop_
_entity_poly.entity_id
_entity_poly.type
_entity_poly.pdbx_seq_one_letter_code
_entity_poly.pdbx_strand_id
1 'polypeptide(L)'
;QLRTHLDHSLSMLEQSGIRDLEITDMIRHHHERHDGSGYPAGLAGARIPLTGRMLGLVDTFDALSSDRPHQKAMSRHDVLQYLYRQRDQLFQAELIEQFSQSLGVYPTGSLVELSNGAVAVVMAQNPARRLYPRVTILTHADKRLDRAFPQVDLWTLANAPDTAERVWIERALAPGAYGLDPTELYL
;
A
#
# COMPACT_ATOMS: atom_id res chain seq x y z
N GLN A 1 5.45 24.95 -11.77
CA GLN A 1 4.20 24.18 -11.54
C GLN A 1 4.41 23.07 -10.51
N LEU A 2 5.49 22.25 -10.57
CA LEU A 2 5.68 21.17 -9.57
C LEU A 2 6.00 21.62 -8.14
N ARG A 3 6.74 22.72 -7.88
CA ARG A 3 7.06 23.13 -6.50
C ARG A 3 5.87 23.75 -5.74
N THR A 4 5.00 24.44 -6.46
CA THR A 4 3.89 25.22 -5.89
C THR A 4 2.83 24.36 -5.19
N HIS A 5 2.68 23.08 -5.57
CA HIS A 5 1.73 22.20 -4.89
C HIS A 5 2.13 21.91 -3.43
N LEU A 6 3.43 21.90 -3.11
CA LEU A 6 3.89 21.73 -1.73
C LEU A 6 3.42 22.88 -0.86
N ASP A 7 3.56 24.12 -1.35
CA ASP A 7 3.12 25.31 -0.63
C ASP A 7 1.60 25.30 -0.42
N HIS A 8 0.84 24.90 -1.44
CA HIS A 8 -0.61 24.73 -1.32
C HIS A 8 -1.00 23.64 -0.32
N SER A 9 -0.41 22.45 -0.41
CA SER A 9 -0.69 21.33 0.51
C SER A 9 -0.36 21.68 1.96
N LEU A 10 0.76 22.37 2.20
CA LEU A 10 1.14 22.82 3.54
C LEU A 10 0.18 23.91 4.06
N SER A 11 -0.26 24.83 3.19
CA SER A 11 -1.27 25.83 3.57
C SER A 11 -2.62 25.21 3.90
N MET A 12 -3.05 24.18 3.14
CA MET A 12 -4.27 23.43 3.43
C MET A 12 -4.17 22.67 4.74
N LEU A 13 -3.02 22.04 5.02
CA LEU A 13 -2.78 21.35 6.28
C LEU A 13 -2.89 22.32 7.47
N GLU A 14 -2.28 23.50 7.36
CA GLU A 14 -2.36 24.54 8.40
C GLU A 14 -3.81 25.00 8.63
N GLN A 15 -4.57 25.24 7.56
CA GLN A 15 -5.97 25.65 7.63
C GLN A 15 -6.90 24.57 8.20
N SER A 16 -6.54 23.29 8.05
CA SER A 16 -7.30 22.16 8.60
C SER A 16 -7.22 22.06 10.13
N GLY A 17 -6.27 22.77 10.76
CA GLY A 17 -6.01 22.70 12.19
C GLY A 17 -5.16 21.50 12.63
N ILE A 18 -4.73 20.64 11.69
CA ILE A 18 -3.78 19.56 11.97
C ILE A 18 -2.39 20.18 12.25
N ARG A 19 -1.83 19.89 13.42
CA ARG A 19 -0.53 20.43 13.88
C ARG A 19 0.52 19.35 14.12
N ASP A 20 0.34 18.19 13.50
CA ASP A 20 1.30 17.09 13.59
C ASP A 20 2.55 17.42 12.75
N LEU A 21 3.70 17.47 13.42
CA LEU A 21 4.98 17.78 12.78
C LEU A 21 5.43 16.66 11.84
N GLU A 22 5.13 15.40 12.14
CA GLU A 22 5.51 14.27 11.30
C GLU A 22 4.74 14.30 9.97
N ILE A 23 3.44 14.63 10.01
CA ILE A 23 2.63 14.83 8.80
C ILE A 23 3.15 16.03 8.00
N THR A 24 3.49 17.11 8.68
CA THR A 24 4.01 18.33 8.03
C THR A 24 5.33 18.04 7.32
N ASP A 25 6.26 17.34 7.98
CA ASP A 25 7.57 16.97 7.41
C ASP A 25 7.43 15.97 6.27
N MET A 26 6.52 15.01 6.40
CA MET A 26 6.19 14.05 5.35
C MET A 26 5.75 14.77 4.07
N ILE A 27 4.80 15.70 4.17
CA ILE A 27 4.33 16.49 3.02
C ILE A 27 5.46 17.39 2.50
N ARG A 28 6.22 18.06 3.36
CA ARG A 28 7.26 19.01 2.95
C ARG A 28 8.41 18.34 2.17
N HIS A 29 8.75 17.10 2.51
CA HIS A 29 9.99 16.46 2.06
C HIS A 29 9.82 15.24 1.14
N HIS A 30 8.61 14.84 0.76
CA HIS A 30 8.42 13.64 -0.10
C HIS A 30 8.99 13.76 -1.54
N HIS A 31 9.32 14.98 -1.99
CA HIS A 31 10.04 15.22 -3.24
C HIS A 31 11.57 15.30 -3.09
N GLU A 32 12.10 15.15 -1.87
CA GLU A 32 13.54 14.97 -1.67
C GLU A 32 13.99 13.61 -2.21
N ARG A 33 15.28 13.50 -2.56
CA ARG A 33 15.86 12.28 -3.14
C ARG A 33 17.15 11.91 -2.41
N HIS A 34 17.43 10.62 -2.33
CA HIS A 34 18.51 10.09 -1.50
C HIS A 34 19.88 10.71 -1.82
N ASP A 35 20.16 10.99 -3.09
CA ASP A 35 21.36 11.66 -3.60
C ASP A 35 21.39 13.19 -3.43
N GLY A 36 20.31 13.81 -2.94
CA GLY A 36 20.19 15.26 -2.80
C GLY A 36 19.71 16.00 -4.06
N SER A 37 19.37 15.30 -5.14
CA SER A 37 18.83 15.90 -6.37
C SER A 37 17.40 16.43 -6.25
N GLY A 38 16.73 16.10 -5.14
CA GLY A 38 15.34 16.45 -4.87
C GLY A 38 15.13 17.90 -4.42
N TYR A 39 13.91 18.19 -3.98
CA TYR A 39 13.48 19.52 -3.57
C TYR A 39 12.43 19.41 -2.45
N PRO A 40 12.15 20.49 -1.69
CA PRO A 40 12.61 21.87 -1.86
C PRO A 40 13.98 22.22 -1.27
N ALA A 41 14.45 21.47 -0.27
CA ALA A 41 15.64 21.82 0.52
C ALA A 41 16.93 21.12 0.03
N GLY A 42 16.84 20.15 -0.88
CA GLY A 42 18.02 19.44 -1.40
C GLY A 42 18.67 18.57 -0.32
N LEU A 43 17.85 17.98 0.54
CA LEU A 43 18.31 17.08 1.61
C LEU A 43 18.75 15.76 1.00
N ALA A 44 19.75 15.11 1.61
CA ALA A 44 20.30 13.84 1.12
C ALA A 44 20.38 12.81 2.25
N GLY A 45 20.24 11.54 1.89
CA GLY A 45 20.33 10.40 2.80
C GLY A 45 19.42 10.54 4.02
N ALA A 46 19.99 10.30 5.21
CA ALA A 46 19.26 10.34 6.47
C ALA A 46 18.85 11.76 6.94
N ARG A 47 19.26 12.83 6.23
CA ARG A 47 18.75 14.18 6.52
C ARG A 47 17.30 14.36 6.07
N ILE A 48 16.82 13.53 5.15
CA ILE A 48 15.41 13.49 4.77
C ILE A 48 14.64 12.74 5.86
N PRO A 49 13.58 13.31 6.45
CA PRO A 49 12.72 12.61 7.39
C PRO A 49 12.28 11.24 6.86
N LEU A 50 12.22 10.24 7.73
CA LEU A 50 11.89 8.88 7.33
C LEU A 50 10.53 8.79 6.63
N THR A 51 9.51 9.49 7.14
CA THR A 51 8.18 9.57 6.52
C THR A 51 8.20 10.23 5.16
N GLY A 52 9.01 11.27 4.95
CA GLY A 52 9.24 11.87 3.64
C GLY A 52 9.86 10.89 2.64
N ARG A 53 10.87 10.11 3.07
CA ARG A 53 11.47 9.05 2.24
C ARG A 53 10.47 7.96 1.87
N MET A 54 9.64 7.53 2.83
CA MET A 54 8.58 6.54 2.59
C MET A 54 7.52 7.08 1.62
N LEU A 55 7.00 8.28 1.86
CA LEU A 55 5.97 8.87 1.00
C LEU A 55 6.51 9.11 -0.41
N GLY A 56 7.74 9.60 -0.57
CA GLY A 56 8.34 9.81 -1.89
C GLY A 56 8.49 8.52 -2.71
N LEU A 57 8.81 7.42 -2.04
CA LEU A 57 8.87 6.08 -2.66
C LEU A 57 7.48 5.60 -3.09
N VAL A 58 6.50 5.68 -2.18
CA VAL A 58 5.11 5.25 -2.45
C VAL A 58 4.45 6.09 -3.54
N ASP A 59 4.63 7.42 -3.50
CA ASP A 59 4.12 8.35 -4.52
C ASP A 59 4.71 8.03 -5.91
N THR A 60 6.01 7.72 -5.97
CA THR A 60 6.64 7.31 -7.24
C THR A 60 6.10 5.97 -7.75
N PHE A 61 5.86 5.01 -6.84
CA PHE A 61 5.29 3.72 -7.22
C PHE A 61 3.87 3.87 -7.78
N ASP A 62 3.00 4.58 -7.07
CA ASP A 62 1.63 4.83 -7.52
C ASP A 62 1.62 5.60 -8.84
N ALA A 63 2.45 6.64 -8.94
CA ALA A 63 2.55 7.45 -10.14
C ALA A 63 2.90 6.68 -11.41
N LEU A 64 3.75 5.65 -11.30
CA LEU A 64 4.18 4.82 -12.41
C LEU A 64 3.23 3.65 -12.67
N SER A 65 2.50 3.18 -11.66
CA SER A 65 1.61 2.01 -11.78
C SER A 65 0.13 2.37 -12.03
N SER A 66 -0.22 3.65 -12.00
CA SER A 66 -1.57 4.15 -12.26
C SER A 66 -1.67 4.81 -13.65
N ASP A 67 -2.82 4.62 -14.31
CA ASP A 67 -3.08 5.24 -15.62
C ASP A 67 -3.24 6.77 -15.47
N ARG A 68 -2.53 7.52 -16.31
CA ARG A 68 -2.60 8.98 -16.37
C ARG A 68 -2.96 9.42 -17.79
N PRO A 69 -3.61 10.59 -17.99
CA PRO A 69 -4.02 11.07 -19.31
C PRO A 69 -2.91 11.08 -20.38
N HIS A 70 -1.64 11.08 -19.97
CA HIS A 70 -0.47 11.15 -20.85
C HIS A 70 0.55 10.02 -20.65
N GLN A 71 0.24 9.02 -19.83
CA GLN A 71 1.15 7.90 -19.53
C GLN A 71 0.35 6.65 -19.20
N LYS A 72 0.59 5.57 -19.96
CA LYS A 72 0.06 4.25 -19.61
C LYS A 72 0.74 3.74 -18.33
N ALA A 73 -0.05 3.12 -17.46
CA ALA A 73 0.44 2.41 -16.30
C ALA A 73 1.52 1.39 -16.68
N MET A 74 2.63 1.40 -15.96
CA MET A 74 3.59 0.30 -15.94
C MET A 74 3.04 -0.84 -15.09
N SER A 75 3.43 -2.08 -15.39
CA SER A 75 3.12 -3.19 -14.49
C SER A 75 3.84 -2.97 -13.15
N ARG A 76 3.24 -3.43 -12.04
CA ARG A 76 3.88 -3.34 -10.72
C ARG A 76 5.27 -3.98 -10.70
N HIS A 77 5.47 -5.04 -11.48
CA HIS A 77 6.77 -5.67 -11.67
C HIS A 77 7.78 -4.71 -12.29
N ASP A 78 7.42 -4.03 -13.38
CA ASP A 78 8.30 -3.07 -14.06
C ASP A 78 8.61 -1.86 -13.18
N VAL A 79 7.62 -1.39 -12.39
CA VAL A 79 7.83 -0.31 -11.42
C VAL A 79 8.81 -0.73 -10.33
N LEU A 80 8.66 -1.94 -9.77
CA LEU A 80 9.63 -2.46 -8.80
C LEU A 80 11.02 -2.58 -9.41
N GLN A 81 11.13 -3.10 -10.65
CA GLN A 81 12.41 -3.18 -11.34
C GLN A 81 13.03 -1.80 -11.56
N TYR A 82 12.21 -0.80 -11.89
CA TYR A 82 12.65 0.60 -11.95
C TYR A 82 13.18 1.08 -10.60
N LEU A 83 12.42 0.92 -9.52
CA LEU A 83 12.83 1.34 -8.17
C LEU A 83 14.14 0.68 -7.73
N TYR A 84 14.30 -0.63 -7.98
CA TYR A 84 15.55 -1.34 -7.71
C TYR A 84 16.75 -0.78 -8.48
N ARG A 85 16.56 -0.30 -9.72
CA ARG A 85 17.63 0.39 -10.48
C ARG A 85 17.98 1.76 -9.89
N GLN A 86 17.07 2.38 -9.14
CA GLN A 86 17.25 3.67 -8.49
C GLN A 86 17.74 3.57 -7.03
N ARG A 87 18.09 2.36 -6.57
CA ARG A 87 18.59 2.12 -5.22
C ARG A 87 19.88 2.91 -4.96
N ASP A 88 19.96 3.51 -3.78
CA ASP A 88 21.05 4.37 -3.31
C ASP A 88 21.38 5.56 -4.24
N GLN A 89 20.47 5.86 -5.18
CA GLN A 89 20.49 7.06 -6.01
C GLN A 89 19.30 7.94 -5.63
N LEU A 90 18.10 7.57 -6.06
CA LEU A 90 16.89 8.34 -5.76
C LEU A 90 16.25 7.91 -4.44
N PHE A 91 16.36 6.63 -4.09
CA PHE A 91 15.76 6.05 -2.90
C PHE A 91 16.76 5.18 -2.15
N GLN A 92 16.66 5.16 -0.84
CA GLN A 92 17.46 4.28 0.00
C GLN A 92 17.14 2.80 -0.27
N ALA A 93 18.16 1.95 -0.45
CA ALA A 93 17.98 0.54 -0.77
C ALA A 93 17.09 -0.21 0.24
N GLU A 94 17.31 -0.02 1.55
CA GLU A 94 16.55 -0.74 2.57
C GLU A 94 15.04 -0.42 2.51
N LEU A 95 14.67 0.82 2.14
CA LEU A 95 13.26 1.19 1.99
C LEU A 95 12.62 0.51 0.78
N ILE A 96 13.35 0.38 -0.34
CA ILE A 96 12.86 -0.36 -1.51
C ILE A 96 12.64 -1.83 -1.15
N GLU A 97 13.55 -2.44 -0.40
CA GLU A 97 13.44 -3.83 0.01
C GLU A 97 12.23 -4.05 0.93
N GLN A 98 12.05 -3.20 1.95
CA GLN A 98 10.90 -3.27 2.84
C GLN A 98 9.57 -3.02 2.09
N PHE A 99 9.56 -2.07 1.16
CA PHE A 99 8.39 -1.80 0.31
C PHE A 99 8.06 -2.98 -0.62
N SER A 100 9.06 -3.57 -1.26
CA SER A 100 8.91 -4.77 -2.09
C SER A 100 8.32 -5.94 -1.29
N GLN A 101 8.76 -6.11 -0.03
CA GLN A 101 8.21 -7.11 0.88
C GLN A 101 6.76 -6.78 1.31
N SER A 102 6.43 -5.50 1.51
CA SER A 102 5.09 -5.09 1.95
C SER A 102 4.02 -5.22 0.86
N LEU A 103 4.40 -5.19 -0.42
CA LEU A 103 3.47 -5.49 -1.51
C LEU A 103 3.00 -6.95 -1.48
N GLY A 104 3.81 -7.89 -0.97
CA GLY A 104 3.42 -9.30 -0.86
C GLY A 104 2.97 -9.92 -2.19
N VAL A 105 2.29 -11.07 -2.12
CA VAL A 105 1.57 -11.65 -3.28
C VAL A 105 0.18 -11.01 -3.40
N TYR A 106 -0.42 -10.70 -2.25
CA TYR A 106 -1.72 -10.03 -2.13
C TYR A 106 -1.54 -8.77 -1.28
N PRO A 107 -1.25 -7.60 -1.87
CA PRO A 107 -1.02 -6.37 -1.11
C PRO A 107 -2.15 -6.02 -0.15
N THR A 108 -1.86 -5.28 0.91
CA THR A 108 -2.90 -4.70 1.77
C THR A 108 -3.91 -3.90 0.93
N GLY A 109 -5.20 -4.04 1.25
CA GLY A 109 -6.32 -3.50 0.47
C GLY A 109 -6.78 -4.39 -0.70
N SER A 110 -6.04 -5.46 -1.04
CA SER A 110 -6.47 -6.37 -2.11
C SER A 110 -7.74 -7.11 -1.70
N LEU A 111 -8.71 -7.16 -2.61
CA LEU A 111 -9.85 -8.07 -2.51
C LEU A 111 -9.41 -9.47 -2.95
N VAL A 112 -9.79 -10.47 -2.15
CA VAL A 112 -9.50 -11.89 -2.41
C VAL A 112 -10.75 -12.72 -2.21
N GLU A 113 -10.93 -13.73 -3.06
CA GLU A 113 -11.92 -14.79 -2.83
C GLU A 113 -11.24 -15.95 -2.10
N LEU A 114 -11.85 -16.39 -1.02
CA LEU A 114 -11.40 -17.50 -0.21
C LEU A 114 -11.95 -18.82 -0.75
N SER A 115 -11.30 -19.94 -0.42
CA SER A 115 -11.67 -21.28 -0.91
C SER A 115 -13.08 -21.74 -0.51
N ASN A 116 -13.65 -21.16 0.53
CA ASN A 116 -15.04 -21.38 0.95
C ASN A 116 -16.05 -20.44 0.23
N GLY A 117 -15.59 -19.64 -0.73
CA GLY A 117 -16.40 -18.67 -1.48
C GLY A 117 -16.62 -17.33 -0.78
N ALA A 118 -16.16 -17.12 0.45
CA ALA A 118 -16.23 -15.80 1.07
C ALA A 118 -15.29 -14.80 0.37
N VAL A 119 -15.64 -13.51 0.38
CA VAL A 119 -14.74 -12.44 -0.06
C VAL A 119 -14.14 -11.76 1.15
N ALA A 120 -12.85 -11.46 1.10
CA ALA A 120 -12.13 -10.76 2.15
C ALA A 120 -11.24 -9.66 1.57
N VAL A 121 -10.89 -8.68 2.41
CA VAL A 121 -9.87 -7.68 2.11
C VAL A 121 -8.61 -7.97 2.92
N VAL A 122 -7.44 -7.88 2.29
CA VAL A 122 -6.16 -8.06 2.98
C VAL A 122 -5.87 -6.85 3.86
N MET A 123 -5.70 -7.07 5.17
CA MET A 123 -5.41 -6.01 6.14
C MET A 123 -3.91 -5.90 6.43
N ALA A 124 -3.22 -7.03 6.57
CA ALA A 124 -1.80 -7.05 6.89
C ALA A 124 -1.09 -8.24 6.25
N GLN A 125 0.12 -7.99 5.76
CA GLN A 125 0.99 -9.05 5.26
C GLN A 125 1.52 -9.91 6.40
N ASN A 126 1.80 -11.17 6.10
CA ASN A 126 2.57 -12.05 6.97
C ASN A 126 4.00 -12.19 6.41
N PRO A 127 5.02 -11.51 6.99
CA PRO A 127 6.37 -11.47 6.42
C PRO A 127 7.02 -12.85 6.31
N ALA A 128 6.74 -13.74 7.27
CA ALA A 128 7.24 -15.11 7.26
C ALA A 128 6.50 -16.01 6.26
N ARG A 129 5.25 -15.67 5.91
CA ARG A 129 4.33 -16.53 5.14
C ARG A 129 3.44 -15.71 4.19
N ARG A 130 4.04 -15.19 3.11
CA ARG A 130 3.39 -14.23 2.18
C ARG A 130 2.07 -14.68 1.53
N LEU A 131 1.75 -15.97 1.53
CA LEU A 131 0.47 -16.49 1.01
C LEU A 131 -0.64 -16.53 2.07
N TYR A 132 -0.33 -16.21 3.32
CA TYR A 132 -1.24 -16.29 4.46
C TYR A 132 -1.30 -14.95 5.21
N PRO A 133 -1.81 -13.88 4.56
CA PRO A 133 -2.00 -12.60 5.21
C PRO A 133 -3.13 -12.64 6.26
N ARG A 134 -3.22 -11.59 7.08
CA ARG A 134 -4.40 -11.31 7.88
C ARG A 134 -5.42 -10.57 7.03
N VAL A 135 -6.67 -11.02 7.07
CA VAL A 135 -7.75 -10.49 6.24
C VAL A 135 -8.98 -10.15 7.08
N THR A 136 -9.79 -9.21 6.61
CA THR A 136 -11.15 -8.97 7.12
C THR A 136 -12.13 -9.61 6.16
N ILE A 137 -12.97 -10.53 6.65
CA ILE A 137 -14.01 -11.14 5.82
C ILE A 137 -15.12 -10.12 5.58
N LEU A 138 -15.45 -9.88 4.32
CA LEU A 138 -16.48 -8.94 3.89
C LEU A 138 -17.81 -9.63 3.63
N THR A 139 -17.81 -10.88 3.17
CA THR A 139 -19.03 -11.59 2.79
C THR A 139 -19.06 -13.04 3.27
N HIS A 140 -20.25 -13.61 3.34
CA HIS A 140 -20.43 -15.05 3.35
C HIS A 140 -20.20 -15.64 1.95
N ALA A 141 -20.27 -16.98 1.83
CA ALA A 141 -20.06 -17.71 0.57
C ALA A 141 -21.04 -17.30 -0.55
N ASP A 142 -22.26 -16.91 -0.17
CA ASP A 142 -23.32 -16.42 -1.06
C ASP A 142 -23.16 -14.95 -1.49
N LYS A 143 -22.01 -14.34 -1.16
CA LYS A 143 -21.66 -12.94 -1.47
C LYS A 143 -22.50 -11.89 -0.74
N ARG A 144 -23.31 -12.28 0.26
CA ARG A 144 -23.98 -11.32 1.15
C ARG A 144 -22.98 -10.77 2.16
N LEU A 145 -23.04 -9.45 2.37
CA LEU A 145 -22.15 -8.74 3.30
C LEU A 145 -22.29 -9.31 4.72
N ASP A 146 -21.15 -9.67 5.31
CA ASP A 146 -21.04 -10.00 6.73
C ASP A 146 -20.79 -8.71 7.50
N ARG A 147 -21.78 -8.23 8.24
CA ARG A 147 -21.69 -6.97 8.98
C ARG A 147 -20.82 -7.05 10.24
N ALA A 148 -20.39 -8.25 10.63
CA ALA A 148 -19.46 -8.43 11.75
C ALA A 148 -18.01 -8.14 11.35
N PHE A 149 -17.68 -8.19 10.05
CA PHE A 149 -16.35 -7.98 9.50
C PHE A 149 -15.24 -8.69 10.30
N PRO A 150 -15.32 -10.01 10.49
CA PRO A 150 -14.36 -10.71 11.35
C PRO A 150 -12.96 -10.67 10.74
N GLN A 151 -11.99 -10.31 11.57
CA GLN A 151 -10.58 -10.34 11.21
C GLN A 151 -10.00 -11.72 11.50
N VAL A 152 -9.36 -12.33 10.50
CA VAL A 152 -8.81 -13.68 10.59
C VAL A 152 -7.38 -13.72 10.09
N ASP A 153 -6.55 -14.49 10.79
CA ASP A 153 -5.22 -14.89 10.31
C ASP A 153 -5.38 -16.14 9.45
N LEU A 154 -5.15 -16.00 8.13
CA LEU A 154 -5.32 -17.11 7.20
C LEU A 154 -4.34 -18.25 7.45
N TRP A 155 -3.22 -18.03 8.14
CA TRP A 155 -2.34 -19.14 8.52
C TRP A 155 -3.04 -20.08 9.50
N THR A 156 -3.77 -19.53 10.46
CA THR A 156 -4.52 -20.32 11.45
C THR A 156 -5.62 -21.12 10.77
N LEU A 157 -6.40 -20.49 9.89
CA LEU A 157 -7.47 -21.17 9.17
C LEU A 157 -6.92 -22.25 8.21
N ALA A 158 -5.86 -21.96 7.46
CA ALA A 158 -5.28 -22.93 6.54
C ALA A 158 -4.70 -24.18 7.24
N ASN A 159 -4.37 -24.07 8.54
CA ASN A 159 -3.84 -25.16 9.35
C ASN A 159 -4.85 -25.66 10.40
N ALA A 160 -6.15 -25.43 10.18
CA ALA A 160 -7.18 -25.99 11.05
C ALA A 160 -7.03 -27.53 11.15
N PRO A 161 -7.26 -28.12 12.35
CA PRO A 161 -7.17 -29.57 12.55
C PRO A 161 -8.13 -30.33 11.63
N ASP A 162 -9.36 -29.82 11.50
CA ASP A 162 -10.31 -30.32 10.52
C ASP A 162 -9.99 -29.76 9.13
N THR A 163 -9.79 -30.65 8.18
CA THR A 163 -9.56 -30.32 6.78
C THR A 163 -10.73 -29.58 6.13
N ALA A 164 -11.97 -29.83 6.56
CA ALA A 164 -13.16 -29.17 6.02
C ALA A 164 -13.27 -27.69 6.43
N GLU A 165 -12.61 -27.31 7.52
CA GLU A 165 -12.58 -25.93 8.02
C GLU A 165 -11.39 -25.12 7.47
N ARG A 166 -10.54 -25.74 6.65
CA ARG A 166 -9.37 -25.06 6.09
C ARG A 166 -9.76 -24.05 5.03
N VAL A 167 -9.31 -22.82 5.22
CA VAL A 167 -9.58 -21.72 4.30
C VAL A 167 -8.27 -21.11 3.82
N TRP A 168 -8.15 -20.90 2.51
CA TRP A 168 -7.01 -20.23 1.86
C TRP A 168 -7.51 -19.25 0.81
N ILE A 169 -6.60 -18.44 0.26
CA ILE A 169 -6.92 -17.54 -0.86
C ILE A 169 -7.00 -18.38 -2.14
N GLU A 170 -8.19 -18.45 -2.72
CA GLU A 170 -8.42 -19.13 -4.00
C GLU A 170 -7.93 -18.28 -5.17
N ARG A 171 -8.24 -16.97 -5.14
CA ARG A 171 -7.79 -16.00 -6.15
C ARG A 171 -7.87 -14.55 -5.67
N ALA A 172 -7.06 -13.69 -6.29
CA ALA A 172 -7.24 -12.25 -6.20
C ALA A 172 -8.46 -11.80 -7.05
N LEU A 173 -9.12 -10.75 -6.60
CA LEU A 173 -10.25 -10.13 -7.28
C LEU A 173 -9.87 -8.74 -7.79
N ALA A 174 -10.54 -8.29 -8.85
CA ALA A 174 -10.41 -6.91 -9.31
C ALA A 174 -11.04 -5.94 -8.29
N PRO A 175 -10.57 -4.68 -8.22
CA PRO A 175 -11.24 -3.63 -7.44
C PRO A 175 -12.73 -3.54 -7.82
N GLY A 176 -13.62 -3.37 -6.83
CA GLY A 176 -15.06 -3.29 -7.05
C GLY A 176 -15.76 -4.63 -7.34
N ALA A 177 -15.04 -5.76 -7.31
CA ALA A 177 -15.65 -7.07 -7.53
C ALA A 177 -16.81 -7.30 -6.55
N TYR A 178 -17.93 -7.83 -7.08
CA TYR A 178 -19.18 -8.02 -6.32
C TYR A 178 -19.78 -6.73 -5.72
N GLY A 179 -19.39 -5.55 -6.24
CA GLY A 179 -19.84 -4.26 -5.71
C GLY A 179 -19.21 -3.89 -4.37
N LEU A 180 -18.06 -4.49 -4.04
CA LEU A 180 -17.33 -4.24 -2.80
C LEU A 180 -16.22 -3.22 -3.03
N ASP A 181 -16.26 -2.12 -2.29
CA ASP A 181 -15.16 -1.18 -2.15
C ASP A 181 -14.73 -1.12 -0.68
N PRO A 182 -13.56 -1.66 -0.31
CA PRO A 182 -13.05 -1.58 1.06
C PRO A 182 -12.97 -0.15 1.62
N THR A 183 -12.76 0.86 0.75
CA THR A 183 -12.65 2.26 1.18
C THR A 183 -13.98 2.84 1.64
N GLU A 184 -15.10 2.32 1.14
CA GLU A 184 -16.46 2.71 1.55
C GLU A 184 -16.93 1.99 2.83
N LEU A 185 -16.22 0.93 3.24
CA LEU A 185 -16.60 0.09 4.37
C LEU A 185 -16.02 0.55 5.72
N TYR A 186 -15.25 1.65 5.74
CA TYR A 186 -14.59 2.21 6.93
C TYR A 186 -13.74 1.18 7.72
N LEU A 187 -13.08 0.27 7.00
CA LEU A 187 -12.24 -0.81 7.56
C LEU A 187 -10.75 -0.43 7.64
#